data_AF-K9QW14-F1
#
_entry.id   AF-K9QW14-F1
#
_cell.length_a   1.000
_cell.length_b   1.000
_cell.length_c   1.000
_cell.angle_alpha   90.00
_cell.angle_beta   90.00
_cell.angle_gamma   90.00
#
_symmetry.space_group_name_H-M   'P 1'
#
loop_
_entity.id
_entity.type
_entity.pdbx_description
1 polymer ?
#
loop_
_entity_poly.entity_id
_entity_poly.type
_entity_poly.pdbx_seq_one_letter_code
_entity_poly.pdbx_strand_id
1 'polypeptide(L)' 'MANNPDYPVFPVRMPIDLYNTIKRDAANNERSATAQVRFILEQYYRDKIKEVGE' A
#
# COMPACT_ATOMS: atom_id res chain seq x y z
N MET A 1 -3.85 -12.72 -2.96
CA MET A 1 -2.63 -12.20 -3.60
C MET A 1 -1.91 -13.35 -4.24
N ALA A 2 -1.61 -13.28 -5.54
CA ALA A 2 -0.68 -14.24 -6.13
C ALA A 2 0.70 -13.99 -5.49
N ASN A 3 1.27 -15.01 -4.84
CA ASN A 3 2.67 -15.03 -4.47
C ASN A 3 3.48 -15.04 -5.77
N ASN A 4 3.68 -13.88 -6.38
CA ASN A 4 4.59 -13.76 -7.49
C ASN A 4 6.00 -13.82 -6.89
N PRO A 5 6.76 -14.90 -7.15
CA PRO A 5 8.07 -15.14 -6.52
C PRO A 5 9.10 -14.07 -6.84
N ASP A 6 8.85 -13.23 -7.85
CA ASP A 6 9.79 -12.19 -8.31
C ASP A 6 9.65 -10.85 -7.55
N TYR A 7 8.71 -10.73 -6.62
CA TYR A 7 8.58 -9.50 -5.83
C TYR A 7 9.47 -9.56 -4.57
N PRO A 8 10.52 -8.71 -4.47
CA PRO A 8 11.30 -8.63 -3.26
C PRO A 8 10.42 -8.17 -2.09
N VAL A 9 10.42 -8.94 -1.01
CA VAL A 9 9.72 -8.60 0.23
C VAL A 9 10.65 -7.75 1.09
N PHE A 10 10.23 -6.52 1.41
CA PHE A 10 10.98 -5.63 2.29
C PHE A 10 10.15 -5.25 3.52
N PRO A 11 10.77 -5.21 4.72
CA PRO A 11 10.09 -4.73 5.91
C PRO A 11 9.96 -3.20 5.88
N VAL A 12 8.75 -2.70 6.13
CA VAL A 12 8.49 -1.25 6.26
C VAL A 12 8.27 -0.92 7.73
N ARG A 13 9.02 0.04 8.26
CA ARG A 13 8.78 0.59 9.59
C ARG A 13 7.83 1.77 9.48
N MET A 14 6.79 1.80 10.32
CA MET A 14 5.82 2.88 10.38
C MET A 14 5.23 3.03 11.79
N PRO A 15 4.64 4.19 12.13
CA PRO A 15 3.93 4.37 13.38
C PRO A 15 2.80 3.35 13.56
N ILE A 16 2.59 2.89 14.80
CA ILE A 16 1.59 1.85 15.10
C ILE A 16 0.17 2.29 14.76
N ASP A 17 -0.16 3.56 14.99
CA ASP A 17 -1.50 4.11 14.71
C ASP A 17 -1.80 4.14 13.21
N LEU A 18 -0.78 4.46 12.40
CA LEU A 18 -0.89 4.42 10.94
C LEU A 18 -1.08 2.98 10.46
N TYR A 19 -0.29 2.04 10.98
CA TYR A 19 -0.44 0.62 10.66
C TYR A 19 -1.85 0.10 11.00
N ASN A 20 -2.36 0.44 12.18
CA ASN A 20 -3.71 0.03 12.61
C ASN A 20 -4.79 0.63 11.72
N THR A 21 -4.61 1.89 11.28
CA THR A 21 -5.51 2.54 10.33
C THR A 21 -5.53 1.81 8.99
N ILE A 22 -4.35 1.53 8.43
CA ILE A 22 -4.19 0.78 7.18
C ILE A 22 -4.80 -0.62 7.31
N LYS A 23 -4.60 -1.29 8.45
CA LYS A 23 -5.14 -2.63 8.71
C LYS A 23 -6.66 -2.63 8.73
N ARG A 24 -7.29 -1.64 9.37
CA ARG A 24 -8.75 -1.48 9.39
C ARG A 24 -9.30 -1.21 7.99
N ASP A 25 -8.66 -0.30 7.26
CA ASP A 25 -9.03 0.01 5.89
C ASP A 25 -8.88 -1.19 4.95
N ALA A 26 -7.81 -1.96 5.10
CA ALA A 26 -7.60 -3.21 4.37
C ALA A 26 -8.76 -4.20 4.61
N ALA A 27 -9.20 -4.37 5.86
CA ALA A 27 -10.33 -5.24 6.20
C ALA A 27 -11.64 -4.78 5.55
N ASN A 28 -11.91 -3.47 5.56
CA ASN A 28 -13.11 -2.90 4.91
C ASN A 28 -13.13 -3.10 3.39
N ASN A 29 -11.95 -3.26 2.78
CA ASN A 29 -11.78 -3.46 1.34
C ASN A 29 -11.54 -4.93 0.95
N GLU A 30 -11.72 -5.88 1.88
CA GLU A 30 -11.44 -7.31 1.67
C GLU A 30 -10.00 -7.58 1.18
N ARG A 31 -9.04 -6.81 1.68
CA ARG A 31 -7.62 -6.87 1.32
C ARG A 31 -6.74 -7.25 2.51
N SER A 32 -5.56 -7.78 2.22
CA SER A 32 -4.49 -7.89 3.23
C SER A 32 -3.90 -6.50 3.49
N ALA A 33 -3.33 -6.30 4.69
CA ALA A 33 -2.62 -5.05 5.03
C ALA A 33 -1.52 -4.73 4.00
N THR A 34 -0.77 -5.73 3.55
CA THR A 34 0.24 -5.58 2.49
C THR A 34 -0.37 -5.11 1.16
N ALA A 35 -1.57 -5.60 0.79
CA ALA A 35 -2.26 -5.14 -0.42
C ALA A 35 -2.64 -3.68 -0.30
N GLN A 36 -3.13 -3.29 0.88
CA GLN A 36 -3.56 -1.94 1.11
C GLN A 36 -2.38 -0.97 1.11
N VAL A 37 -1.24 -1.33 1.72
CA VAL A 37 0.00 -0.56 1.62
C VAL A 37 0.41 -0.37 0.15
N ARG A 38 0.44 -1.47 -0.63
CA ARG A 38 0.77 -1.41 -2.06
C ARG A 38 -0.19 -0.49 -2.82
N PHE A 39 -1.49 -0.64 -2.60
CA PHE A 39 -2.52 0.18 -3.25
C PHE A 39 -2.33 1.67 -2.96
N ILE A 40 -2.09 2.03 -1.69
CA ILE A 40 -1.84 3.42 -1.27
C ILE A 40 -0.61 4.00 -1.98
N LEU A 41 0.49 3.24 -2.04
CA LEU A 41 1.70 3.67 -2.75
C LEU A 41 1.45 3.86 -4.24
N GLU A 42 0.75 2.94 -4.89
CA GLU A 42 0.40 3.05 -6.31
C GLU A 42 -0.48 4.29 -6.59
N GLN A 43 -1.46 4.59 -5.72
CA GLN A 43 -2.27 5.80 -5.87
C GLN A 43 -1.42 7.07 -5.69
N TYR A 44 -0.58 7.13 -4.66
CA TYR A 44 0.30 8.27 -4.42
C TYR A 44 1.17 8.60 -5.64
N TYR A 45 1.82 7.60 -6.24
CA TYR A 45 2.66 7.84 -7.42
C TYR A 45 1.84 8.17 -8.68
N ARG A 46 0.65 7.59 -8.86
CA ARG A 46 -0.24 7.97 -9.97
C ARG A 46 -0.62 9.44 -9.90
N ASP A 47 -0.92 9.94 -8.71
CA ASP A 47 -1.31 11.34 -8.52
C ASP A 47 -0.09 12.27 -8.63
N LYS A 48 1.08 11.87 -8.11
CA LYS A 48 2.32 12.62 -8.28
C LYS A 48 2.78 12.75 -9.73
N ILE A 49 2.62 11.70 -10.55
CA ILE A 49 2.97 11.77 -11.97
C ILE A 49 2.07 12.77 -12.71
N LYS A 50 0.77 12.84 -12.36
CA LYS A 50 -0.14 13.84 -12.94
C LYS A 50 0.25 15.27 -12.57
N GLU A 51 0.67 15.49 -11.32
CA GLU A 51 1.09 16.82 -10.82
C GLU A 51 2.35 17.35 -11.53
N VAL A 52 3.25 16.48 -11.98
CA VAL A 52 4.51 16.87 -12.66
C VAL A 52 4.37 16.91 -14.19
N GLY A 53 3.32 16.31 -14.74
CA GLY A 53 3.05 16.25 -16.18
C GLY A 53 2.24 17.44 -16.73
N GLU A 54 1.80 18.35 -15.87
CA GLU A 54 1.18 19.65 -16.18
C GLU A 54 2.16 20.80 -15.86
#